data_AF-A0A6C0FF12-F1
#
_entry.id   AF-A0A6C0FF12-F1
#
_cell.length_a   1.000
_cell.length_b   1.000
_cell.length_c   1.000
_cell.angle_alpha   90.00
_cell.angle_beta   90.00
_cell.angle_gamma   90.00
#
_symmetry.space_group_name_H-M   'P 1'
#
loop_
_entity.id
_entity.type
_entity.pdbx_description
1 polymer ?
#
loop_
_entity_poly.entity_id
_entity_poly.type
_entity_poly.pdbx_seq_one_letter_code
_entity_poly.pdbx_strand_id
1 'polypeptide(L)'
;MNILLSNFNIHKYIMGNQLFDQYTYLHFATGIIAYFWNINLLNTIILHTIFEIFQNSIFGIKFINKYIKLWPGGKQSKDSLINSIGDTIGTILGWITAYMIDKIGEKYGWYKSHL
;
A
#
# COMPACT_ATOMS: atom_id res chain seq x y z
N MET A 1 -12.61 -23.89 -15.06
CA MET A 1 -12.27 -23.00 -13.94
C MET A 1 -13.46 -22.68 -13.00
N ASN A 2 -14.71 -23.03 -13.35
CA ASN A 2 -15.90 -22.70 -12.53
C ASN A 2 -16.36 -23.79 -11.53
N ILE A 3 -15.75 -24.98 -11.53
CA ILE A 3 -16.12 -26.07 -10.59
C ILE A 3 -15.33 -26.00 -9.28
N LEU A 4 -14.19 -25.30 -9.26
CA LEU A 4 -13.36 -25.15 -8.05
C LEU A 4 -13.87 -24.06 -7.09
N LEU A 5 -14.80 -23.20 -7.53
CA LEU A 5 -15.31 -22.08 -6.72
C LEU A 5 -16.68 -22.37 -6.07
N SER A 6 -17.38 -23.43 -6.46
CA SER A 6 -18.75 -23.71 -5.98
C SER A 6 -18.84 -24.25 -4.55
N ASN A 7 -17.70 -24.58 -3.92
CA ASN A 7 -17.63 -25.07 -2.54
C ASN A 7 -17.16 -24.02 -1.52
N PHE A 8 -17.01 -22.76 -1.92
CA PHE A 8 -16.67 -21.70 -0.96
C PHE A 8 -17.94 -21.21 -0.29
N ASN A 9 -18.03 -21.45 1.03
CA ASN A 9 -18.91 -20.67 1.89
C ASN A 9 -18.66 -19.19 1.62
N ILE A 10 -19.73 -18.42 1.39
CA ILE A 10 -19.64 -16.97 1.17
C ILE A 10 -19.24 -16.35 2.51
N HIS A 11 -17.94 -16.34 2.80
CA HIS A 11 -17.40 -15.57 3.89
C HIS A 11 -17.57 -14.09 3.56
N LYS A 12 -18.08 -13.31 4.51
CA LYS A 12 -18.14 -11.85 4.38
C LYS A 12 -16.70 -11.32 4.39
N TYR A 13 -16.10 -11.15 3.21
CA TYR A 13 -14.75 -10.61 3.06
C TYR A 13 -14.76 -9.12 3.41
N ILE A 14 -14.18 -8.77 4.56
CA ILE A 14 -14.01 -7.37 5.01
C ILE A 14 -12.58 -6.96 4.66
N MET A 15 -12.41 -5.90 3.87
CA MET A 15 -11.10 -5.34 3.55
C MET A 15 -10.41 -4.75 4.78
N GLY A 16 -9.08 -4.71 4.77
CA GLY A 16 -8.32 -3.93 5.73
C GLY A 16 -8.40 -4.46 7.17
N ASN A 17 -8.59 -5.76 7.36
CA ASN A 17 -8.71 -6.37 8.70
C ASN A 17 -7.48 -7.18 9.13
N GLN A 18 -6.60 -7.54 8.19
CA GLN A 18 -5.42 -8.34 8.49
C GLN A 18 -4.20 -7.45 8.65
N LEU A 19 -3.23 -7.88 9.46
CA LEU A 19 -1.93 -7.20 9.53
C LEU A 19 -1.29 -7.12 8.15
N PHE A 20 -1.34 -8.20 7.37
CA PHE A 20 -0.86 -8.20 5.99
C PHE A 20 -1.93 -8.76 5.07
N ASP A 21 -2.28 -7.98 4.06
CA ASP A 21 -3.16 -8.41 2.97
C ASP A 21 -2.72 -7.81 1.62
N GLN A 22 -3.56 -7.95 0.60
CA GLN A 22 -3.31 -7.40 -0.73
C GLN A 22 -3.14 -5.87 -0.74
N TYR A 23 -3.73 -5.15 0.22
CA TYR A 23 -3.60 -3.69 0.33
C TYR A 23 -2.26 -3.33 0.96
N THR A 24 -1.74 -4.13 1.88
CA THR A 24 -0.35 -4.01 2.35
C THR A 24 0.66 -4.14 1.20
N TYR A 25 0.41 -5.05 0.26
CA TYR A 25 1.26 -5.17 -0.93
C TYR A 25 1.18 -3.93 -1.83
N LEU A 26 0.01 -3.30 -1.94
CA LEU A 26 -0.15 -2.03 -2.64
C LEU A 26 0.62 -0.88 -1.94
N HIS A 27 0.62 -0.87 -0.61
CA HIS A 27 1.41 0.07 0.18
C HIS A 27 2.91 -0.16 0.05
N PHE A 28 3.35 -1.42 -0.01
CA PHE A 28 4.72 -1.77 -0.37
C PHE A 28 5.12 -1.21 -1.74
N ALA A 29 4.28 -1.38 -2.77
CA ALA A 29 4.53 -0.76 -4.07
C ALA A 29 4.56 0.78 -4.01
N THR A 30 3.72 1.39 -3.17
CA THR A 30 3.70 2.84 -2.95
C THR A 30 5.02 3.32 -2.34
N GLY A 31 5.58 2.59 -1.38
CA GLY A 31 6.90 2.85 -0.80
C GLY A 31 8.02 2.81 -1.84
N ILE A 32 7.99 1.82 -2.75
CA ILE A 32 8.93 1.73 -3.87
C ILE A 32 8.84 2.96 -4.76
N ILE A 33 7.61 3.34 -5.16
CA ILE A 33 7.38 4.51 -6.03
C ILE A 33 7.89 5.78 -5.35
N ALA A 34 7.59 5.96 -4.06
CA ALA A 34 8.01 7.15 -3.31
C ALA A 34 9.54 7.33 -3.32
N TYR A 35 10.31 6.24 -3.15
CA TYR A 35 11.76 6.27 -3.24
C TYR A 35 12.23 6.77 -4.62
N PHE A 36 11.75 6.14 -5.70
CA PHE A 36 12.15 6.51 -7.07
C PHE A 36 11.60 7.87 -7.53
N TRP A 37 10.60 8.41 -6.84
CA TRP A 37 10.14 9.80 -6.98
C TRP A 37 10.89 10.78 -6.09
N ASN A 38 12.03 10.37 -5.53
CA ASN A 38 12.94 11.21 -4.76
C ASN A 38 12.34 11.74 -3.45
N ILE A 39 11.36 11.03 -2.88
CA ILE A 39 10.77 11.34 -1.59
C ILE A 39 11.55 10.59 -0.51
N ASN A 40 12.17 11.31 0.43
CA ASN A 40 12.87 10.68 1.54
C ASN A 40 11.92 9.87 2.44
N LEU A 41 12.47 8.94 3.24
CA LEU A 41 11.68 8.02 4.05
C LEU A 41 10.76 8.75 5.05
N LEU A 42 11.25 9.81 5.71
CA LEU A 42 10.45 10.55 6.68
C LEU A 42 9.23 11.22 6.02
N ASN A 43 9.45 11.89 4.89
CA ASN A 43 8.37 12.51 4.11
C ASN A 43 7.41 11.44 3.57
N THR A 44 7.91 10.27 3.18
CA THR A 44 7.08 9.13 2.74
C THR A 44 6.15 8.68 3.87
N ILE A 45 6.67 8.50 5.09
CA ILE A 45 5.86 8.11 6.26
C ILE A 45 4.82 9.18 6.61
N ILE A 46 5.20 10.47 6.58
CA ILE A 46 4.26 11.56 6.86
C ILE A 46 3.13 11.59 5.82
N LEU A 47 3.45 11.53 4.53
CA LEU A 47 2.46 11.52 3.45
C LEU A 47 1.56 10.28 3.52
N HIS A 48 2.13 9.10 3.79
CA HIS A 48 1.39 7.86 3.96
C HIS A 48 0.44 7.94 5.17
N THR A 49 0.88 8.49 6.30
CA THR A 49 0.04 8.66 7.49
C THR A 49 -1.14 9.62 7.21
N ILE A 50 -0.90 10.72 6.51
CA ILE A 50 -1.96 11.65 6.08
C ILE A 50 -2.96 10.93 5.19
N PHE A 51 -2.47 10.11 4.26
CA PHE A 51 -3.31 9.30 3.38
C PHE A 51 -4.15 8.28 4.15
N GLU A 52 -3.56 7.54 5.10
CA GLU A 52 -4.26 6.59 5.98
C GLU A 52 -5.43 7.27 6.72
N ILE A 53 -5.18 8.43 7.32
CA ILE A 53 -6.20 9.21 8.03
C ILE A 53 -7.31 9.63 7.06
N PHE A 54 -6.94 10.10 5.86
CA PHE A 54 -7.90 10.51 4.84
C PHE A 54 -8.77 9.33 4.40
N GLN A 55 -8.18 8.22 3.96
CA GLN A 55 -8.92 7.10 3.39
C GLN A 55 -9.82 6.40 4.41
N ASN A 56 -9.48 6.46 5.70
CA ASN A 56 -10.26 5.91 6.81
C ASN A 56 -11.24 6.91 7.43
N SER A 57 -11.41 8.09 6.83
CA SER A 57 -12.48 9.04 7.20
C SER A 57 -13.78 8.75 6.43
N ILE A 58 -14.94 9.15 6.98
CA ILE A 58 -16.24 9.02 6.29
C ILE A 58 -16.21 9.77 4.95
N PHE A 59 -15.56 10.94 4.93
CA PHE A 59 -15.39 11.74 3.72
C PHE A 59 -14.51 11.02 2.69
N GLY A 60 -13.34 10.52 3.09
CA GLY A 60 -12.41 9.83 2.21
C GLY A 60 -12.99 8.57 1.59
N ILE A 61 -13.71 7.75 2.38
CA ILE A 61 -14.43 6.57 1.85
C ILE A 61 -15.40 6.98 0.74
N LYS A 62 -16.21 8.01 0.96
CA LYS A 62 -17.16 8.53 -0.05
C LYS A 62 -16.43 9.10 -1.26
N PHE A 63 -15.32 9.81 -1.05
CA PHE A 63 -14.51 10.40 -2.10
C PHE A 63 -13.90 9.31 -3.01
N ILE A 64 -13.24 8.31 -2.41
CA ILE A 64 -12.61 7.19 -3.13
C ILE A 64 -13.66 6.44 -3.96
N ASN A 65 -14.77 6.03 -3.34
CA ASN A 65 -15.83 5.31 -4.04
C ASN A 65 -16.47 6.13 -5.17
N LYS A 66 -16.51 7.46 -5.06
CA LYS A 66 -17.10 8.33 -6.08
C LYS A 66 -16.16 8.62 -7.25
N TYR A 67 -14.88 8.90 -6.96
CA TYR A 67 -13.95 9.45 -7.96
C TYR A 67 -12.83 8.48 -8.37
N ILE A 68 -12.41 7.56 -7.51
CA ILE A 68 -11.29 6.64 -7.81
C ILE A 68 -11.84 5.29 -8.28
N LYS A 69 -12.25 5.25 -9.55
CA LYS A 69 -12.86 4.05 -10.17
C LYS A 69 -11.91 2.85 -10.27
N LEU A 70 -10.60 3.09 -10.20
CA LEU A 70 -9.56 2.05 -10.28
C LEU A 70 -9.22 1.43 -8.92
N TRP A 71 -9.87 1.87 -7.83
CA TRP A 71 -9.60 1.31 -6.51
C TRP A 71 -10.04 -0.16 -6.45
N PRO A 72 -9.15 -1.11 -6.12
CA PRO A 72 -9.45 -2.53 -6.21
C PRO A 72 -10.55 -2.94 -5.21
N GLY A 73 -11.75 -3.18 -5.75
CA GLY A 73 -12.94 -3.52 -4.96
C GLY A 73 -13.64 -2.35 -4.25
N GLY A 74 -13.22 -1.11 -4.53
CA GLY A 74 -13.69 0.09 -3.81
C GLY A 74 -13.23 0.14 -2.35
N LYS A 75 -13.73 1.12 -1.58
CA LYS A 75 -13.49 1.28 -0.14
C LYS A 75 -14.79 1.02 0.63
N GLN A 76 -15.01 -0.23 1.05
CA GLN A 76 -16.28 -0.66 1.66
C GLN A 76 -16.40 -0.25 3.13
N SER A 77 -15.27 -0.21 3.84
CA SER A 77 -15.18 0.13 5.25
C SER A 77 -13.85 0.82 5.55
N LYS A 78 -13.73 1.33 6.77
CA LYS A 78 -12.43 1.72 7.33
C LYS A 78 -11.59 0.48 7.55
N ASP A 79 -10.29 0.63 7.43
CA ASP A 79 -9.33 -0.36 7.85
C ASP A 79 -9.30 -0.43 9.38
N SER A 80 -9.00 -1.61 9.88
CA SER A 80 -8.64 -1.84 11.26
C SER A 80 -7.30 -1.19 11.59
N LEU A 81 -7.09 -0.85 12.87
CA LEU A 81 -5.81 -0.29 13.32
C LEU A 81 -4.63 -1.23 12.99
N ILE A 82 -4.83 -2.55 13.11
CA ILE A 82 -3.78 -3.53 12.82
C ILE A 82 -3.39 -3.53 11.34
N ASN A 83 -4.35 -3.31 10.44
CA ASN A 83 -4.08 -3.21 9.01
C ASN A 83 -3.37 -1.90 8.66
N SER A 84 -3.78 -0.76 9.21
CA SER A 84 -3.04 0.51 9.01
C SER A 84 -1.59 0.43 9.50
N ILE A 85 -1.32 -0.29 10.60
CA ILE A 85 0.05 -0.58 11.05
C ILE A 85 0.78 -1.44 10.01
N GLY A 86 0.13 -2.49 9.52
CA GLY A 86 0.61 -3.34 8.44
C GLY A 86 0.98 -2.57 7.18
N ASP A 87 0.10 -1.71 6.72
CA ASP A 87 0.26 -0.86 5.54
C ASP A 87 1.41 0.13 5.69
N THR A 88 1.59 0.66 6.91
CA THR A 88 2.77 1.47 7.24
C THR A 88 4.05 0.64 7.16
N ILE A 89 4.07 -0.57 7.72
CA ILE A 89 5.21 -1.50 7.61
C ILE A 89 5.50 -1.82 6.14
N GLY A 90 4.46 -2.14 5.36
CA GLY A 90 4.56 -2.41 3.92
C GLY A 90 5.22 -1.25 3.18
N THR A 91 4.75 -0.03 3.39
CA THR A 91 5.31 1.19 2.81
C THR A 91 6.79 1.37 3.15
N ILE A 92 7.16 1.21 4.43
CA ILE A 92 8.54 1.35 4.87
C ILE A 92 9.44 0.28 4.23
N LEU A 93 8.99 -0.98 4.20
CA LEU A 93 9.75 -2.06 3.57
C LEU A 93 9.90 -1.85 2.05
N GLY A 94 8.87 -1.33 1.39
CA GLY A 94 8.93 -0.97 -0.03
C GLY A 94 9.98 0.10 -0.30
N TRP A 95 10.00 1.15 0.52
CA TRP A 95 11.00 2.21 0.41
C TRP A 95 12.42 1.69 0.67
N ILE A 96 12.62 0.90 1.73
CA ILE A 96 13.94 0.35 2.08
C ILE A 96 14.46 -0.59 0.99
N THR A 97 13.61 -1.48 0.46
CA THR A 97 14.03 -2.41 -0.60
C THR A 97 14.38 -1.67 -1.90
N ALA A 98 13.66 -0.59 -2.23
CA ALA A 98 13.98 0.29 -3.34
C ALA A 98 15.33 1.01 -3.14
N TYR A 99 15.60 1.53 -1.94
CA TYR A 99 16.89 2.10 -1.59
C TYR A 99 18.03 1.08 -1.72
N MET A 100 17.84 -0.13 -1.21
CA MET A 100 18.87 -1.18 -1.23
C MET A 100 19.21 -1.60 -2.67
N ILE A 101 18.21 -1.82 -3.53
CA ILE A 101 18.47 -2.18 -4.92
C ILE A 101 19.17 -1.04 -5.66
N ASP A 102 18.88 0.20 -5.30
CA ASP A 102 19.53 1.37 -5.89
C ASP A 102 21.02 1.45 -5.54
N LYS A 103 21.35 1.26 -4.27
CA LYS A 103 22.76 1.20 -3.83
C LYS A 103 23.51 0.00 -4.38
N ILE A 104 22.84 -1.12 -4.59
CA ILE A 104 23.41 -2.28 -5.29
C ILE A 104 23.72 -1.89 -6.74
N GLY A 105 22.77 -1.28 -7.46
CA GLY A 105 22.95 -0.82 -8.83
C GLY A 105 24.13 0.13 -8.99
N GLU A 106 24.28 1.09 -8.07
CA GLU A 106 25.43 2.00 -8.04
C GLU A 106 26.75 1.28 -7.78
N LYS A 107 26.78 0.39 -6.77
CA LYS A 107 27.97 -0.40 -6.44
C LYS A 107 28.47 -1.24 -7.61
N TYR A 108 27.57 -1.78 -8.43
CA TYR A 108 27.90 -2.59 -9.61
C TYR A 108 27.96 -1.78 -10.92
N GLY A 109 27.82 -0.46 -10.87
CA GLY A 109 28.00 0.43 -12.02
C GLY A 109 26.86 0.38 -13.05
N TRP A 110 25.65 -0.02 -12.65
CA TRP A 110 24.49 -0.04 -13.55
C TRP A 110 23.96 1.38 -13.82
N TYR A 111 23.98 2.24 -12.80
CA TYR A 111 23.56 3.65 -12.84
C TYR A 111 23.98 4.36 -11.54
N LYS A 112 23.77 5.67 -11.42
CA LYS A 112 24.04 6.45 -10.19
C LYS A 112 22.80 6.50 -9.32
N SER A 113 22.93 6.30 -8.01
CA SER A 113 21.78 6.25 -7.10
C SER A 113 21.01 7.58 -7.05
N HIS A 114 19.69 7.49 -6.86
CA HIS A 114 18.78 8.63 -6.84
C HIS A 114 18.95 9.50 -5.59
N LEU A 115 19.12 8.85 -4.44
CA LEU A 115 19.27 9.46 -3.10
C LEU A 115 20.58 9.01 -2.43
#